data_AF-A0AAU6AES7-F1
#
_entry.id   AF-A0AAU6AES7-F1
#
_cell.length_a   1.000
_cell.length_b   1.000
_cell.length_c   1.000
_cell.angle_alpha   90.00
_cell.angle_beta   90.00
_cell.angle_gamma   90.00
#
_symmetry.space_group_name_H-M   'P 1'
#
loop_
_entity.id
_entity.type
_entity.pdbx_description
1 polymer ?
#
loop_
_entity_poly.entity_id
_entity_poly.type
_entity_poly.pdbx_seq_one_letter_code
_entity_poly.pdbx_strand_id
1 'polypeptide(L)'
;MSVYEYLPAEIARLGVTRKAAGLVLGQVHTLARLSLEREERAREGPAEILNLSELLIAMWERVEWERIAHVMTEQQMPVYVPGQDPRVGRREEQRMQRVALDVAAAEQHGGARAEMLRHRVYRIVTQRAGPPGGGEPRLTVHMMASSLSEAAHRAWTVYGRPGGLYQQGSYRIASVEQVLPEPGVLL
;
A
#
# COMPACT_ATOMS: atom_id res chain seq x y z
N MET A 1 -20.65 -5.37 9.20
CA MET A 1 -19.85 -5.44 7.95
C MET A 1 -18.76 -4.37 8.06
N SER A 2 -17.55 -4.66 7.60
CA SER A 2 -16.40 -3.76 7.79
C SER A 2 -16.17 -2.90 6.55
N VAL A 3 -15.86 -1.62 6.77
CA VAL A 3 -15.61 -0.61 5.75
C VAL A 3 -14.18 -0.12 5.87
N TYR A 4 -13.47 -0.01 4.74
CA TYR A 4 -12.09 0.45 4.72
C TYR A 4 -12.02 1.98 4.70
N GLU A 5 -11.36 2.55 5.72
CA GLU A 5 -11.16 4.01 5.82
C GLU A 5 -10.30 4.53 4.66
N TYR A 6 -9.29 3.75 4.26
CA TYR A 6 -8.40 4.03 3.13
C TYR A 6 -8.18 2.80 2.27
N LEU A 7 -8.18 2.97 0.95
CA LEU A 7 -7.72 1.99 -0.03
C LEU A 7 -6.19 2.02 -0.16
N PRO A 8 -5.53 0.95 -0.64
CA PRO A 8 -4.07 0.90 -0.77
C PRO A 8 -3.49 2.08 -1.57
N ALA A 9 -4.13 2.43 -2.69
CA ALA A 9 -3.71 3.56 -3.52
C ALA A 9 -3.91 4.91 -2.84
N GLU A 10 -4.87 5.04 -1.93
CA GLU A 10 -5.10 6.25 -1.13
C GLU A 10 -4.00 6.36 -0.06
N ILE A 11 -3.64 5.25 0.61
CA ILE A 11 -2.54 5.21 1.60
C ILE A 11 -1.20 5.57 0.95
N ALA A 12 -0.88 5.00 -0.22
CA ALA A 12 0.35 5.30 -0.94
C ALA A 12 0.45 6.80 -1.28
N ARG A 13 -0.62 7.37 -1.84
CA ARG A 13 -0.68 8.80 -2.19
C ARG A 13 -0.59 9.71 -0.97
N LEU A 14 -1.28 9.35 0.12
CA LEU A 14 -1.23 10.11 1.37
C LEU A 14 0.17 10.08 1.97
N GLY A 15 0.86 8.93 1.93
CA GLY A 15 2.24 8.79 2.35
C GLY A 15 3.17 9.73 1.59
N VAL A 16 3.09 9.74 0.25
CA VAL A 16 3.87 10.66 -0.60
C VAL A 16 3.53 12.12 -0.29
N THR A 17 2.24 12.47 -0.20
CA THR A 17 1.79 13.84 0.08
C THR A 17 2.33 14.36 1.42
N ARG A 18 2.33 13.51 2.45
CA ARG A 18 2.87 13.84 3.78
C ARG A 18 4.38 14.03 3.75
N LYS A 19 5.11 13.13 3.08
CA LYS A 19 6.56 13.25 2.90
C LYS A 19 6.98 14.48 2.12
N ALA A 20 6.20 14.86 1.11
CA ALA A 20 6.47 16.01 0.28
C ALA A 20 6.24 17.33 1.02
N ALA A 21 5.42 17.34 2.07
CA ALA A 21 5.07 18.57 2.78
C ALA A 21 6.34 19.23 3.34
N GLY A 22 6.56 20.50 2.98
CA GLY A 22 7.75 21.23 3.40
C GLY A 22 8.99 21.03 2.52
N LEU A 23 8.94 20.18 1.47
CA LEU A 23 10.06 20.00 0.55
C LEU A 23 10.09 21.07 -0.54
N VAL A 24 11.30 21.43 -0.98
CA VAL A 24 11.51 22.28 -2.17
C VAL A 24 11.46 21.46 -3.45
N LEU A 25 11.22 22.11 -4.60
CA LEU A 25 11.04 21.45 -5.89
C LEU A 25 12.19 20.50 -6.27
N GLY A 26 13.44 20.89 -6.02
CA GLY A 26 14.60 20.02 -6.30
C GLY A 26 14.62 18.73 -5.47
N GLN A 27 14.15 18.77 -4.23
CA GLN A 27 14.02 17.57 -3.38
C GLN A 27 12.89 16.67 -3.88
N VAL A 28 11.77 17.27 -4.27
CA VAL A 28 10.64 16.54 -4.87
C VAL A 28 11.05 15.84 -6.17
N HIS A 29 11.78 16.50 -7.07
CA HIS A 29 12.33 15.87 -8.27
C HIS A 29 13.29 14.72 -7.95
N THR A 30 14.13 14.89 -6.92
CA THR A 30 15.04 13.83 -6.47
C THR A 30 14.25 12.59 -6.03
N LEU A 31 13.21 12.78 -5.22
CA LEU A 31 12.36 11.69 -4.75
C LEU A 31 11.51 11.08 -5.87
N ALA A 32 11.04 11.87 -6.83
CA ALA A 32 10.37 11.38 -8.04
C ALA A 32 11.29 10.44 -8.83
N ARG A 33 12.56 10.81 -9.04
CA ARG A 33 13.55 9.94 -9.68
C ARG A 33 13.78 8.64 -8.90
N LEU A 34 13.96 8.73 -7.58
CA LEU A 34 14.14 7.55 -6.72
C LEU A 34 12.91 6.63 -6.74
N SER A 35 11.70 7.19 -6.88
CA SER A 35 10.47 6.40 -7.01
C SER A 35 10.36 5.69 -8.37
N LEU A 36 10.88 6.30 -9.44
CA LEU A 36 11.02 5.64 -10.74
C LEU A 36 12.00 4.46 -10.65
N GLU A 37 13.18 4.67 -10.04
CA GLU A 37 14.16 3.60 -9.81
C GLU A 37 13.59 2.46 -8.94
N ARG A 38 12.67 2.77 -8.01
CA ARG A 38 11.93 1.75 -7.25
C ARG A 38 10.95 0.98 -8.14
N GLU A 39 10.20 1.67 -8.99
CA GLU A 39 9.27 1.03 -9.93
C GLU A 39 10.00 0.11 -10.91
N GLU A 40 11.13 0.55 -11.47
CA GLU A 40 11.95 -0.25 -12.38
C GLU A 40 12.47 -1.52 -11.70
N ARG A 41 13.03 -1.40 -10.49
CA ARG A 41 13.42 -2.57 -9.70
C ARG A 41 12.26 -3.50 -9.36
N ALA A 42 11.07 -2.96 -9.09
CA ALA A 42 9.88 -3.77 -8.84
C ALA A 42 9.40 -4.50 -10.09
N ARG A 43 9.61 -3.92 -11.29
CA ARG A 43 9.31 -4.56 -12.58
C ARG A 43 10.25 -5.72 -12.89
N GLU A 44 11.53 -5.60 -12.51
CA GLU A 44 12.53 -6.67 -12.63
C GLU A 44 12.43 -7.72 -11.52
N GLY A 45 11.70 -7.40 -10.45
CA GLY A 45 11.48 -8.24 -9.30
C GLY A 45 10.68 -9.51 -9.61
N PRO A 46 10.60 -10.45 -8.65
CA PRO A 46 9.80 -11.65 -8.81
C PRO A 46 8.33 -11.28 -9.01
N ALA A 47 7.69 -11.94 -9.97
CA ALA A 47 6.27 -11.74 -10.23
C ALA A 47 5.44 -12.13 -8.99
N GLU A 48 4.62 -11.19 -8.53
CA GLU A 48 3.71 -11.41 -7.41
C GLU A 48 2.37 -11.93 -7.90
N ILE A 49 1.78 -12.86 -7.15
CA ILE A 49 0.63 -13.68 -7.60
C ILE A 49 -0.71 -12.92 -7.46
N LEU A 50 -0.73 -11.72 -6.87
CA LEU A 50 -1.96 -11.00 -6.52
C LEU A 50 -2.05 -9.60 -7.10
N ASN A 51 -3.28 -9.06 -7.07
CA ASN A 51 -3.63 -7.72 -7.54
C ASN A 51 -3.00 -6.57 -6.75
N LEU A 52 -2.43 -6.83 -5.57
CA LEU A 52 -1.64 -5.85 -4.83
C LEU A 52 -0.20 -6.35 -4.82
N SER A 53 0.71 -5.54 -5.36
CA SER A 53 2.12 -5.88 -5.55
C SER A 53 3.03 -4.68 -5.29
N GLU A 54 4.32 -4.95 -5.09
CA GLU A 54 5.36 -3.92 -4.96
C GLU A 54 5.37 -3.01 -6.19
N LEU A 55 5.19 -3.58 -7.40
CA LEU A 55 5.13 -2.79 -8.63
C LEU A 55 3.97 -1.79 -8.61
N LEU A 56 2.76 -2.22 -8.22
CA LEU A 56 1.61 -1.32 -8.17
C LEU A 56 1.77 -0.23 -7.10
N ILE A 57 2.32 -0.59 -5.94
CA ILE A 57 2.63 0.37 -4.87
C ILE A 57 3.65 1.40 -5.37
N ALA A 58 4.75 0.96 -5.98
CA ALA A 58 5.78 1.84 -6.53
C ALA A 58 5.23 2.75 -7.64
N MET A 59 4.39 2.22 -8.52
CA MET A 59 3.71 3.01 -9.56
C MET A 59 2.83 4.11 -8.96
N TRP A 60 2.03 3.81 -7.93
CA TRP A 60 1.19 4.82 -7.28
C TRP A 60 2.01 5.92 -6.61
N GLU A 61 3.10 5.55 -5.95
CA GLU A 61 4.00 6.53 -5.34
C GLU A 61 4.69 7.40 -6.39
N ARG A 62 5.21 6.81 -7.48
CA ARG A 62 5.85 7.55 -8.57
C ARG A 62 4.91 8.57 -9.19
N VAL A 63 3.71 8.13 -9.56
CA VAL A 63 2.69 9.01 -10.15
C VAL A 63 2.37 10.18 -9.22
N GLU A 64 2.33 9.95 -7.91
CA GLU A 64 2.07 11.02 -6.95
C GLU A 64 3.24 11.99 -6.81
N TRP A 65 4.48 11.49 -6.80
CA TRP A 65 5.67 12.35 -6.79
C TRP A 65 5.77 13.25 -8.02
N GLU A 66 5.56 12.69 -9.21
CA GLU A 66 5.56 13.44 -10.47
C GLU A 66 4.46 14.50 -10.49
N ARG A 67 3.27 14.14 -10.01
CA ARG A 67 2.14 15.06 -9.91
C ARG A 67 2.43 16.21 -8.94
N ILE A 68 3.10 15.96 -7.82
CA ILE A 68 3.53 17.02 -6.89
C ILE A 68 4.54 17.94 -7.57
N ALA A 69 5.57 17.39 -8.22
CA ALA A 69 6.56 18.18 -8.95
C ALA A 69 5.92 19.08 -10.02
N HIS A 70 4.95 18.53 -10.76
CA HIS A 70 4.19 19.27 -11.76
C HIS A 70 3.39 20.41 -11.13
N VAL A 71 2.63 20.15 -10.06
CA VAL A 71 1.85 21.18 -9.36
C VAL A 71 2.74 22.29 -8.78
N MET A 72 3.87 21.92 -8.17
CA MET A 72 4.82 22.91 -7.68
C MET A 72 5.38 23.79 -8.81
N THR A 73 5.61 23.21 -9.98
CA THR A 73 6.10 23.94 -11.16
C THR A 73 5.03 24.89 -11.70
N GLU A 74 3.80 24.39 -11.92
CA GLU A 74 2.70 25.19 -12.47
C GLU A 74 2.31 26.35 -11.54
N GLN A 75 2.28 26.12 -10.24
CA GLN A 75 1.87 27.12 -9.24
C GLN A 75 3.05 27.91 -8.68
N GLN A 76 4.26 27.68 -9.19
CA GLN A 76 5.50 28.30 -8.72
C GLN A 76 5.67 28.19 -7.18
N MET A 77 5.35 27.02 -6.63
CA MET A 77 5.47 26.77 -5.19
C MET A 77 6.96 26.66 -4.80
N PRO A 78 7.48 27.55 -3.94
CA PRO A 78 8.87 27.44 -3.48
C PRO A 78 9.06 26.21 -2.57
N VAL A 79 8.01 25.87 -1.83
CA VAL A 79 7.93 24.74 -0.92
C VAL A 79 6.55 24.11 -1.10
N TYR A 80 6.47 22.77 -1.12
CA TYR A 80 5.19 22.10 -1.28
C TYR A 80 4.35 22.23 0.00
N VAL A 81 3.14 22.77 -0.17
CA VAL A 81 2.15 22.90 0.90
C VAL A 81 0.89 22.13 0.47
N PRO A 82 0.60 20.95 1.06
CA PRO A 82 -0.57 20.14 0.66
C PRO A 82 -1.89 20.90 0.70
N GLY A 83 -2.05 21.85 1.63
CA GLY A 83 -3.24 22.69 1.72
C GLY A 83 -3.44 23.66 0.56
N GLN A 84 -2.40 23.93 -0.24
CA GLN A 84 -2.46 24.72 -1.47
C GLN A 84 -2.68 23.86 -2.72
N ASP A 85 -2.72 22.53 -2.57
CA ASP A 85 -2.96 21.60 -3.67
C ASP A 85 -4.44 21.23 -3.77
N PRO A 86 -5.20 21.71 -4.78
CA PRO A 86 -6.63 21.45 -4.89
C PRO A 86 -6.96 19.96 -5.12
N ARG A 87 -6.01 19.15 -5.59
CA ARG A 87 -6.25 17.71 -5.76
C ARG A 87 -6.21 16.97 -4.42
N VAL A 88 -5.46 17.46 -3.43
CA VAL A 88 -5.43 16.85 -2.10
C VAL A 88 -6.80 16.98 -1.43
N GLY A 89 -7.37 18.19 -1.42
CA GLY A 89 -8.72 18.43 -0.87
C GLY A 89 -9.81 17.61 -1.58
N ARG A 90 -9.85 17.64 -2.92
CA ARG A 90 -10.84 16.88 -3.70
C ARG A 90 -10.76 15.37 -3.48
N ARG A 91 -9.56 14.81 -3.33
CA ARG A 91 -9.40 13.37 -3.08
C ARG A 91 -9.89 12.99 -1.68
N GLU A 92 -9.69 13.84 -0.69
CA GLU A 92 -10.19 13.61 0.65
C GLU A 92 -11.73 13.66 0.69
N GLU A 93 -12.34 14.61 -0.03
CA GLU A 93 -13.80 14.66 -0.21
C GLU A 93 -14.34 13.39 -0.90
N GLN A 94 -13.70 12.97 -2.00
CA GLN A 94 -14.07 11.73 -2.71
C GLN A 94 -13.94 10.48 -1.82
N ARG A 95 -12.90 10.42 -0.99
CA ARG A 95 -12.72 9.35 -0.01
C ARG A 95 -13.86 9.34 1.00
N MET A 96 -14.20 10.50 1.58
CA MET A 96 -15.31 10.61 2.53
C MET A 96 -16.65 10.20 1.91
N GLN A 97 -16.91 10.58 0.66
CA GLN A 97 -18.11 10.17 -0.07
C GLN A 97 -18.15 8.65 -0.29
N ARG A 98 -17.04 8.04 -0.75
CA ARG A 98 -16.92 6.58 -0.88
C ARG A 98 -17.22 5.88 0.44
N VAL A 99 -16.54 6.29 1.51
CA VAL A 99 -16.69 5.70 2.84
C VAL A 99 -18.13 5.82 3.34
N ALA A 100 -18.78 6.97 3.13
CA ALA A 100 -20.18 7.15 3.52
C ALA A 100 -21.12 6.19 2.76
N LEU A 101 -20.89 5.97 1.46
CA LEU A 101 -21.65 5.00 0.67
C LEU A 101 -21.43 3.57 1.14
N ASP A 102 -20.17 3.19 1.41
CA ASP A 102 -19.81 1.86 1.90
C ASP A 102 -20.44 1.58 3.29
N VAL A 103 -20.45 2.59 4.18
CA VAL A 103 -21.12 2.51 5.50
C VAL A 103 -22.62 2.35 5.35
N ALA A 104 -23.26 3.19 4.52
CA ALA A 104 -24.70 3.11 4.30
C ALA A 104 -25.11 1.74 3.74
N ALA A 105 -24.34 1.22 2.78
CA ALA A 105 -24.55 -0.12 2.24
C ALA A 105 -24.37 -1.21 3.31
N ALA A 106 -23.31 -1.13 4.11
CA ALA A 106 -23.03 -2.08 5.19
C ALA A 106 -24.13 -2.12 6.26
N GLU A 107 -24.70 -0.97 6.62
CA GLU A 107 -25.75 -0.87 7.63
C GLU A 107 -27.10 -1.37 7.11
N GLN A 108 -27.42 -1.14 5.83
CA GLN A 108 -28.63 -1.66 5.18
C GLN A 108 -28.69 -3.20 5.16
N HIS A 109 -27.54 -3.87 5.04
CA HIS A 109 -27.48 -5.34 4.92
C HIS A 109 -27.28 -6.07 6.25
N GLY A 110 -26.97 -5.36 7.35
CA GLY A 110 -26.45 -6.00 8.57
C GLY A 110 -27.11 -5.60 9.88
N GLY A 111 -27.95 -4.56 9.94
CA GLY A 111 -28.63 -4.08 11.17
C GLY A 111 -27.71 -3.55 12.29
N ALA A 112 -26.41 -3.88 12.26
CA ALA A 112 -25.37 -3.40 13.15
C ALA A 112 -24.53 -2.32 12.46
N ARG A 113 -24.04 -1.37 13.27
CA ARG A 113 -23.18 -0.25 12.83
C ARG A 113 -21.97 -0.78 12.05
N ALA A 114 -21.66 -0.14 10.92
CA ALA A 114 -20.48 -0.50 10.15
C ALA A 114 -19.20 -0.28 10.97
N GLU A 115 -18.30 -1.25 10.93
CA GLU A 115 -16.99 -1.13 11.58
C GLU A 115 -16.01 -0.45 10.62
N MET A 116 -15.43 0.67 11.04
CA MET A 116 -14.41 1.38 10.26
C MET A 116 -13.03 0.77 10.52
N LEU A 117 -12.40 0.25 9.47
CA LEU A 117 -11.09 -0.39 9.57
C LEU A 117 -9.97 0.49 8.99
N ARG A 118 -9.00 0.82 9.84
CA ARG A 118 -7.72 1.47 9.48
C ARG A 118 -6.70 0.42 9.06
N HIS A 119 -6.88 -0.14 7.87
CA HIS A 119 -5.95 -1.14 7.38
C HIS A 119 -4.64 -0.54 6.91
N ARG A 120 -3.59 -1.34 7.08
CA ARG A 120 -2.25 -1.13 6.57
C ARG A 120 -1.98 -2.19 5.51
N VAL A 121 -1.06 -1.91 4.60
CA VAL A 121 -0.56 -2.91 3.66
C VAL A 121 0.69 -3.55 4.24
N TYR A 122 0.68 -4.88 4.27
CA TYR A 122 1.80 -5.69 4.70
C TYR A 122 2.36 -6.49 3.53
N ARG A 123 3.69 -6.55 3.44
CA ARG A 123 4.45 -7.48 2.62
C ARG A 123 4.75 -8.74 3.44
N ILE A 124 4.44 -9.88 2.86
CA ILE A 124 4.61 -11.19 3.49
C ILE A 124 5.51 -12.00 2.57
N VAL A 125 6.67 -12.38 3.10
CA VAL A 125 7.63 -13.24 2.40
C VAL A 125 7.52 -14.63 2.98
N THR A 126 7.32 -15.62 2.12
CA THR A 126 7.36 -17.03 2.51
C THR A 126 8.49 -17.75 1.82
N GLN A 127 9.01 -18.76 2.51
CA GLN A 127 10.14 -19.58 2.06
C GLN A 127 9.71 -21.04 2.08
N ARG A 128 9.99 -21.78 1.00
CA ARG A 128 9.81 -23.23 0.99
C ARG A 128 10.84 -23.84 1.94
N ALA A 129 10.41 -24.53 2.98
CA ALA A 129 11.25 -25.39 3.80
C ALA A 129 11.74 -26.58 2.96
N GLY A 130 13.01 -26.52 2.57
CA GLY A 130 13.83 -27.61 2.05
C GLY A 130 15.18 -27.66 2.77
N PRO A 131 16.11 -28.52 2.32
CA PRO A 131 17.46 -28.59 2.89
C PRO A 131 18.22 -27.28 2.63
N PRO A 132 19.02 -26.80 3.60
CA PRO A 132 19.84 -25.60 3.42
C PRO A 132 20.84 -25.82 2.27
N GLY A 133 20.75 -25.03 1.20
CA GLY A 133 21.73 -25.04 0.09
C GLY A 133 21.15 -24.88 -1.32
N GLY A 134 19.85 -25.09 -1.52
CA GLY A 134 19.17 -24.68 -2.75
C GLY A 134 18.70 -23.23 -2.64
N GLY A 135 18.85 -22.42 -3.69
CA GLY A 135 18.20 -21.11 -3.76
C GLY A 135 16.69 -21.28 -3.69
N GLU A 136 16.13 -21.28 -2.48
CA GLU A 136 14.73 -21.66 -2.27
C GLU A 136 13.79 -20.60 -2.87
N PRO A 137 12.74 -21.01 -3.60
CA PRO A 137 11.77 -20.07 -4.15
C PRO A 137 11.09 -19.31 -3.01
N ARG A 138 11.24 -17.99 -3.03
CA ARG A 138 10.54 -17.06 -2.14
C ARG A 138 9.28 -16.57 -2.82
N LEU A 139 8.17 -16.63 -2.11
CA LEU A 139 6.92 -16.03 -2.56
C LEU A 139 6.68 -14.75 -1.77
N THR A 140 6.33 -13.69 -2.48
CA THR A 140 5.97 -12.40 -1.89
C THR A 140 4.49 -12.16 -2.15
N VAL A 141 3.80 -11.71 -1.10
CA VAL A 141 2.40 -11.32 -1.14
C VAL A 141 2.22 -9.99 -0.43
N HIS A 142 1.47 -9.07 -1.04
CA HIS A 142 0.99 -7.87 -0.35
C HIS A 142 -0.50 -7.99 -0.02
N MET A 143 -0.88 -7.59 1.19
CA MET A 143 -2.29 -7.59 1.60
C MET A 143 -2.63 -6.52 2.64
N MET A 144 -3.92 -6.18 2.70
CA MET A 144 -4.46 -5.30 3.72
C MET A 144 -4.83 -6.05 5.00
N ALA A 145 -4.42 -5.52 6.15
CA ALA A 145 -4.84 -5.99 7.48
C ALA A 145 -4.80 -4.83 8.50
N SER A 146 -5.50 -4.97 9.61
CA SER A 146 -5.48 -4.00 10.72
C SER A 146 -4.20 -4.11 11.56
N SER A 147 -3.53 -5.26 11.52
CA SER A 147 -2.32 -5.54 12.30
C SER A 147 -1.40 -6.57 11.62
N LEU A 148 -0.16 -6.66 12.11
CA LEU A 148 0.83 -7.63 11.66
C LEU A 148 0.37 -9.07 11.92
N SER A 149 -0.19 -9.34 13.11
CA SER A 149 -0.72 -10.65 13.48
C SER A 149 -1.90 -11.05 12.60
N GLU A 150 -2.79 -10.11 12.29
CA GLU A 150 -3.90 -10.37 11.38
C GLU A 150 -3.39 -10.63 9.94
N ALA A 151 -2.40 -9.88 9.45
CA ALA A 151 -1.79 -10.11 8.15
C ALA A 151 -1.19 -11.52 8.04
N ALA A 152 -0.42 -11.93 9.05
CA ALA A 152 0.17 -13.27 9.13
C ALA A 152 -0.93 -14.36 9.14
N HIS A 153 -1.97 -14.17 9.94
CA HIS A 153 -3.08 -15.11 10.05
C HIS A 153 -3.88 -15.23 8.74
N ARG A 154 -4.17 -14.10 8.08
CA ARG A 154 -4.84 -14.07 6.77
C ARG A 154 -4.00 -14.76 5.71
N ALA A 155 -2.70 -14.48 5.63
CA ALA A 155 -1.81 -15.16 4.68
C ALA A 155 -1.75 -16.67 4.91
N TRP A 156 -1.63 -17.11 6.16
CA TRP A 156 -1.68 -18.54 6.48
C TRP A 156 -3.01 -19.17 6.07
N THR A 157 -4.12 -18.48 6.34
CA THR A 157 -5.46 -18.96 6.04
C THR A 157 -5.73 -19.10 4.54
N VAL A 158 -5.30 -18.12 3.74
CA VAL A 158 -5.58 -18.10 2.29
C VAL A 158 -4.63 -19.03 1.53
N TYR A 159 -3.36 -19.08 1.93
CA TYR A 159 -2.33 -19.71 1.11
C TYR A 159 -1.77 -21.00 1.74
N GLY A 160 -1.81 -21.15 3.07
CA GLY A 160 -1.30 -22.31 3.81
C GLY A 160 -2.25 -23.52 3.92
N ARG A 161 -3.53 -23.36 3.56
CA ARG A 161 -4.55 -24.42 3.63
C ARG A 161 -4.40 -25.51 2.56
N PRO A 162 -4.95 -26.72 2.77
CA PRO A 162 -5.18 -27.75 1.76
C PRO A 162 -5.60 -27.19 0.39
N GLY A 163 -4.78 -27.38 -0.66
CA GLY A 163 -5.00 -26.85 -2.01
C GLY A 163 -4.54 -25.39 -2.25
N GLY A 164 -3.96 -24.73 -1.24
CA GLY A 164 -3.45 -23.37 -1.33
C GLY A 164 -2.07 -23.25 -1.99
N LEU A 165 -1.70 -22.02 -2.38
CA LEU A 165 -0.45 -21.72 -3.08
C LEU A 165 0.83 -22.17 -2.34
N TYR A 166 0.77 -22.34 -1.02
CA TYR A 166 1.89 -22.78 -0.18
C TYR A 166 1.97 -24.30 0.03
N GLN A 167 1.20 -25.12 -0.70
CA GLN A 167 1.12 -26.56 -0.42
C GLN A 167 1.97 -27.49 -1.27
N GLN A 168 2.52 -27.03 -2.39
CA GLN A 168 3.44 -27.86 -3.19
C GLN A 168 4.82 -28.05 -2.51
N GLY A 169 4.94 -27.70 -1.24
CA GLY A 169 6.06 -27.97 -0.33
C GLY A 169 5.70 -27.47 1.07
N SER A 170 6.46 -27.81 2.09
CA SER A 170 6.35 -27.12 3.38
C SER A 170 6.81 -25.67 3.16
N TYR A 171 5.94 -24.65 3.21
CA TYR A 171 6.37 -23.25 3.24
C TYR A 171 6.19 -22.68 4.65
N ARG A 172 7.12 -21.82 5.07
CA ARG A 172 7.02 -21.05 6.32
C ARG A 172 6.99 -19.56 6.00
N ILE A 173 6.28 -18.79 6.81
CA ILE A 173 6.37 -17.32 6.78
C ILE A 173 7.78 -16.94 7.25
N ALA A 174 8.54 -16.27 6.39
CA ALA A 174 9.90 -15.81 6.67
C ALA A 174 9.89 -14.38 7.23
N SER A 175 9.03 -13.50 6.71
CA SER A 175 8.84 -12.16 7.25
C SER A 175 7.43 -11.62 6.99
N VAL A 176 7.01 -10.68 7.85
CA VAL A 176 5.80 -9.86 7.70
C VAL A 176 6.18 -8.43 8.02
N GLU A 177 6.10 -7.55 7.04
CA GLU A 177 6.56 -6.18 7.14
C GLU A 177 5.46 -5.22 6.70
N GLN A 178 5.24 -4.16 7.46
CA GLN A 178 4.35 -3.09 7.02
C GLN A 178 5.04 -2.26 5.93
N VAL A 179 4.38 -2.12 4.79
CA VAL A 179 4.87 -1.30 3.68
C VAL A 179 4.09 0.00 3.52
N LEU A 180 2.77 -0.01 3.82
CA LEU A 180 1.94 1.19 3.76
C LEU A 180 1.03 1.31 5.00
N PRO A 181 0.91 2.47 5.66
CA PRO A 181 1.82 3.60 5.49
C PRO A 181 3.25 3.15 5.83
N GLU A 182 4.26 3.86 5.36
CA GLU A 182 5.63 3.52 5.77
C GLU A 182 5.77 3.58 7.31
N PRO A 183 6.59 2.73 7.92
CA PRO A 183 6.83 2.76 9.35
C PRO A 183 7.21 4.18 9.83
N GLY A 184 6.51 4.66 10.87
CA GLY A 184 6.70 6.03 11.40
C GLY A 184 5.78 7.08 10.77
N VAL A 185 5.08 6.79 9.68
CA VAL A 185 4.03 7.67 9.14
C VAL A 185 2.71 7.31 9.81
N LEU A 186 2.17 8.22 10.62
CA LEU A 186 0.82 8.11 11.16
C LEU A 186 -0.19 8.23 10.03
N LEU A 187 -1.29 7.44 10.07
CA LEU A 187 -2.44 7.53 9.16
C LEU A 187 -3.46 8.54 9.68
#